data_AF-A0A528FID9-F1
#
_entry.id   AF-A0A528FID9-F1
#
_cell.length_a   1.000
_cell.length_b   1.000
_cell.length_c   1.000
_cell.angle_alpha   90.00
_cell.angle_beta   90.00
_cell.angle_gamma   90.00
#
_symmetry.space_group_name_H-M   'P 1'
#
loop_
_entity.id
_entity.type
_entity.pdbx_description
1 polymer ?
#
loop_
_entity_poly.entity_id
_entity_poly.type
_entity_poly.pdbx_seq_one_letter_code
_entity_poly.pdbx_strand_id
1 'polypeptide(L)' 'TTCAIHWETGGSSSDGICMRNDDAFSAGYVIGRAVGLVVYKVQEDGSLHGLWTIAGKEGNGTEMLTPN' A
#
# COMPACT_ATOMS: atom_id res chain seq x y z
N THR A 1 -15.13 1.56 -1.61
CA THR A 1 -15.00 1.45 -3.09
C THR A 1 -13.82 0.57 -3.43
N THR A 2 -13.97 -0.38 -4.36
CA THR A 2 -12.87 -1.23 -4.87
C THR A 2 -12.19 -0.54 -6.04
N CYS A 3 -10.87 -0.55 -6.07
CA CYS A 3 -10.05 0.06 -7.12
C CYS A 3 -8.90 -0.88 -7.52
N ALA A 4 -8.34 -0.66 -8.71
CA ALA A 4 -7.09 -1.30 -9.13
C ALA A 4 -5.94 -0.34 -8.86
N ILE A 5 -4.81 -0.85 -8.39
CA ILE A 5 -3.58 -0.07 -8.21
C ILE A 5 -2.51 -0.63 -9.12
N HIS A 6 -1.80 0.29 -9.76
CA HIS A 6 -0.52 0.02 -10.37
C HIS A 6 0.56 0.74 -9.55
N TRP A 7 1.53 0.00 -9.03
CA TRP A 7 2.65 0.55 -8.28
C TRP A 7 3.91 0.48 -9.10
N GLU A 8 4.68 1.57 -9.15
CA GLU A 8 6.06 1.53 -9.64
C GLU A 8 7.02 1.86 -8.49
N THR A 9 7.92 0.92 -8.18
CA THR A 9 8.95 1.09 -7.15
C THR A 9 10.30 0.70 -7.72
N GLY A 10 11.24 1.66 -7.79
CA GLY A 10 12.64 1.39 -8.15
C GLY A 10 12.83 0.62 -9.47
N GLY A 11 11.94 0.79 -10.45
CA GLY A 11 11.99 0.09 -11.75
C GLY A 11 11.22 -1.25 -11.81
N SER A 12 10.52 -1.63 -10.74
CA SER A 12 9.59 -2.77 -10.74
C SER A 12 8.15 -2.28 -10.69
N SER A 13 7.28 -2.89 -11.48
CA SER A 13 5.84 -2.64 -11.44
C SER A 13 5.06 -3.78 -10.77
N SER A 14 3.99 -3.45 -10.05
CA SER A 14 3.06 -4.42 -9.48
C SER A 14 1.63 -3.95 -9.67
N ASP A 15 0.78 -4.86 -10.12
CA ASP A 15 -0.67 -4.68 -10.11
C ASP A 15 -1.27 -5.22 -8.81
N GLY A 16 -2.36 -4.59 -8.38
CA GLY A 16 -2.99 -4.87 -7.11
C GLY A 16 -4.44 -4.43 -7.04
N ILE A 17 -5.08 -4.75 -5.92
CA ILE A 17 -6.41 -4.25 -5.60
C ILE A 17 -6.33 -3.31 -4.40
N CYS A 18 -7.22 -2.33 -4.37
CA CYS A 18 -7.41 -1.50 -3.20
C CYS A 18 -8.85 -1.36 -2.77
N MET A 19 -8.96 -0.95 -1.52
CA MET A 19 -10.18 -0.44 -0.96
C MET A 19 -9.89 0.80 -0.15
N ARG A 20 -10.84 1.73 -0.20
CA ARG A 20 -10.92 2.83 0.76
C ARG A 20 -12.20 2.72 1.58
N ASN A 21 -12.04 2.89 2.88
CA ASN A 21 -13.11 3.02 3.87
C ASN A 21 -12.76 4.21 4.78
N ASP A 22 -13.44 5.34 4.60
CA ASP A 22 -13.17 6.59 5.31
C ASP A 22 -11.71 7.06 5.15
N ASP A 23 -10.98 7.19 6.27
CA ASP A 23 -9.56 7.55 6.35
C ASP A 23 -8.64 6.33 6.26
N ALA A 24 -9.17 5.12 6.12
CA ALA A 24 -8.38 3.91 5.89
C ALA A 24 -8.31 3.59 4.38
N PHE A 25 -7.09 3.54 3.84
CA PHE A 25 -6.81 3.10 2.49
C PHE A 25 -5.93 1.86 2.53
N SER A 26 -6.39 0.75 1.95
CA SER A 26 -5.66 -0.52 1.96
C SER A 26 -5.41 -1.01 0.55
N ALA A 27 -4.24 -1.61 0.33
CA ALA A 27 -3.82 -2.13 -0.95
C ALA A 27 -3.12 -3.48 -0.81
N GLY A 28 -3.54 -4.45 -1.60
CA GLY A 28 -2.82 -5.71 -1.79
C GLY A 28 -2.01 -5.63 -3.08
N TYR A 29 -0.75 -6.04 -3.04
CA TYR A 29 0.18 -6.01 -4.18
C TYR A 29 0.95 -7.33 -4.29
N VAL A 30 1.57 -7.59 -5.44
CA VAL A 30 2.38 -8.80 -5.67
C VAL A 30 3.81 -8.39 -5.99
N ILE A 31 4.76 -8.81 -5.15
CA ILE A 31 6.19 -8.60 -5.40
C ILE A 31 6.87 -9.95 -5.66
N GLY A 32 7.27 -10.17 -6.92
CA GLY A 32 7.77 -11.47 -7.38
C GLY A 32 6.69 -12.56 -7.27
N ARG A 33 6.81 -13.45 -6.27
CA ARG A 33 5.82 -14.51 -5.96
C ARG A 33 5.10 -14.30 -4.63
N ALA A 34 5.39 -13.23 -3.90
CA ALA A 34 4.83 -12.96 -2.58
C ALA A 34 3.72 -11.92 -2.67
N VAL A 35 2.70 -12.08 -1.82
CA VAL A 35 1.63 -11.10 -1.65
C VAL A 35 2.02 -10.14 -0.54
N GLY A 36 1.96 -8.84 -0.83
CA GLY A 36 2.08 -7.77 0.14
C GLY A 36 0.74 -7.16 0.48
N LEU A 37 0.62 -6.64 1.69
CA LEU A 37 -0.51 -5.85 2.14
C LEU A 37 0.02 -4.58 2.77
N VAL A 38 -0.58 -3.45 2.40
CA VAL A 38 -0.35 -2.16 3.04
C VAL A 38 -1.67 -1.53 3.46
N VAL A 39 -1.66 -0.90 4.63
CA VAL A 39 -2.76 -0.11 5.16
C VAL A 39 -2.24 1.27 5.51
N TYR A 40 -2.91 2.29 4.98
CA TYR A 40 -2.63 3.69 5.23
C TYR A 40 -3.76 4.34 6.01
N LYS A 41 -3.39 5.21 6.95
CA LYS A 41 -4.27 6.26 7.46
C LYS A 41 -4.05 7.54 6.65
N VAL A 42 -5.09 7.96 5.95
CA VAL A 42 -5.15 9.24 5.21
C VAL A 42 -5.27 10.37 6.24
N GLN A 43 -4.30 11.27 6.26
CA GLN A 43 -4.31 12.44 7.11
C GLN A 43 -5.13 13.58 6.47
N GLU A 44 -5.47 14.59 7.28
CA GLU A 44 -6.20 15.78 6.81
C GLU A 44 -5.44 16.58 5.75
N ASP A 45 -4.10 16.55 5.79
CA ASP A 45 -3.22 17.19 4.81
C ASP A 45 -3.04 16.35 3.52
N GLY A 46 -3.72 15.21 3.43
CA GLY A 46 -3.63 14.28 2.30
C GLY A 46 -2.43 13.33 2.34
N SER A 47 -1.54 13.43 3.33
CA SER A 47 -0.47 12.45 3.52
C SER A 47 -1.01 11.08 3.91
N LEU A 48 -0.27 10.04 3.58
CA LEU A 48 -0.63 8.64 3.85
C LEU A 48 0.39 8.03 4.82
N HIS A 49 -0.04 7.73 6.03
CA HIS A 49 0.79 7.05 7.03
C HIS A 49 0.55 5.55 6.94
N GLY A 50 1.54 4.83 6.43
CA GLY A 50 1.43 3.42 6.02
C GLY A 50 2.10 2.43 6.97
N LEU A 51 1.50 1.25 7.06
CA LEU A 51 2.07 0.03 7.59
C LEU A 51 1.97 -1.06 6.54
N TRP A 52 3.07 -1.70 6.18
CA TRP A 52 3.11 -2.75 5.16
C TRP A 52 3.77 -4.03 5.67
N THR A 53 3.37 -5.15 5.10
CA THR A 53 3.97 -6.47 5.34
C THR A 53 3.97 -7.30 4.06
N ILE A 54 4.77 -8.37 4.05
CA ILE A 54 4.88 -9.31 2.93
C ILE A 54 4.65 -10.72 3.48
N ALA A 55 3.72 -11.44 2.88
CA ALA A 55 3.39 -12.81 3.28
C ALA A 55 4.65 -13.70 3.30
N GLY A 56 4.83 -14.45 4.39
CA GLY A 56 5.98 -15.33 4.59
C GLY A 56 7.29 -14.63 5.00
N LYS A 57 7.26 -13.31 5.25
CA LYS A 57 8.36 -12.59 5.89
C LYS A 57 7.95 -12.16 7.30
N GLU A 58 8.89 -12.24 8.24
CA GLU A 58 8.69 -11.72 9.59
C GLU A 58 8.78 -10.19 9.60
N GLY A 59 7.85 -9.55 10.29
CA GLY A 59 7.84 -8.11 10.52
C GLY A 59 6.94 -7.28 9.60
N ASN A 60 6.96 -5.98 9.86
CA ASN A 60 6.28 -4.94 9.11
C ASN A 60 7.22 -3.74 8.94
N GLY A 61 7.01 -2.98 7.87
CA GLY A 61 7.64 -1.67 7.67
C GLY A 61 6.61 -0.56 7.78
N THR A 62 7.08 0.65 8.06
CA THR A 62 6.26 1.86 8.01
C THR A 62 6.76 2.78 6.91
N GLU A 63 5.86 3.59 6.37
CA GLU A 63 6.21 4.63 5.40
C GLU A 63 5.26 5.82 5.50
N MET A 64 5.67 6.95 4.94
CA MET A 64 4.85 8.15 4.83
C MET A 64 4.91 8.66 3.40
N LEU A 65 3.77 8.67 2.72
CA LEU A 65 3.65 9.22 1.37
C LEU A 65 3.06 10.63 1.45
N THR A 66 3.74 11.59 0.85
CA THR A 66 3.29 12.99 0.80
C THR A 66 2.83 13.33 -0.62
N PRO A 67 1.68 14.01 -0.79
CA PRO A 67 1.29 14.58 -2.07
C PRO A 67 2.37 15.55 -2.58
N ASN A 68 2.66 15.53 -3.88
CA ASN A 68 3.53 16.52 -4.55
C ASN A 68 2.75 17.78 -4.93
#